data_AF-A0A8T3NN81-F1
#
_entry.id   AF-A0A8T3NN81-F1
#
_cell.length_a   1.000
_cell.length_b   1.000
_cell.length_c   1.000
_cell.angle_alpha   90.00
_cell.angle_beta   90.00
_cell.angle_gamma   90.00
#
_symmetry.space_group_name_H-M   'P 1'
#
loop_
_entity.id
_entity.type
_entity.pdbx_description
1 polymer ?
#
loop_
_entity_poly.entity_id
_entity_poly.type
_entity_poly.pdbx_seq_one_letter_code
_entity_poly.pdbx_strand_id
1 'polypeptide(L)' 'MRVLVTGAASGIGRATCRRLARDASAREQAGYVAAVDLAPSSALDELVDELRDLGVEALPLYGDMGATDAPARV' A
#
# COMPACT_ATOMS: atom_id res chain seq x y z
N MET A 1 11.28 4.22 6.00
CA MET A 1 10.86 4.28 4.59
C MET A 1 9.40 4.74 4.52
N ARG A 2 9.06 5.61 3.56
CA ARG A 2 7.67 6.02 3.27
C ARG A 2 7.43 5.83 1.78
N VAL A 3 6.37 5.12 1.40
CA VAL A 3 6.06 4.81 0.00
C VAL A 3 4.56 4.91 -0.24
N LEU A 4 4.20 5.30 -1.46
CA LEU A 4 2.84 5.22 -1.99
C LEU A 4 2.87 4.26 -3.19
N VAL A 5 1.95 3.31 -3.21
CA VAL A 5 1.84 2.30 -4.27
C VAL A 5 0.42 2.32 -4.83
N THR A 6 0.31 2.60 -6.13
CA THR A 6 -0.97 2.57 -6.87
C THR A 6 -1.23 1.18 -7.46
N GLY A 7 -2.50 0.77 -7.54
CA GLY A 7 -2.88 -0.59 -7.95
C GLY A 7 -2.43 -1.63 -6.93
N ALA A 8 -2.52 -1.28 -5.64
CA ALA A 8 -1.96 -2.07 -4.56
C ALA A 8 -2.74 -3.35 -4.25
N ALA A 9 -4.04 -3.43 -4.55
CA ALA A 9 -4.89 -4.55 -4.12
C ALA A 9 -4.53 -5.88 -4.80
N SER A 10 -3.77 -5.88 -5.90
CA SER A 10 -3.45 -7.10 -6.63
C SER A 10 -2.10 -7.08 -7.35
N GLY A 11 -1.74 -8.24 -7.92
CA GLY A 11 -0.60 -8.38 -8.84
C GLY A 11 0.72 -7.79 -8.34
N ILE A 12 1.34 -6.98 -9.19
CA ILE A 12 2.66 -6.38 -8.95
C ILE A 12 2.59 -5.34 -7.83
N GLY A 13 1.52 -4.54 -7.74
CA GLY A 13 1.37 -3.55 -6.66
C GLY A 13 1.37 -4.22 -5.29
N ARG A 14 0.56 -5.29 -5.13
CA ARG A 14 0.53 -6.09 -3.90
C ARG A 14 1.91 -6.70 -3.57
N ALA A 15 2.56 -7.29 -4.56
CA ALA A 15 3.88 -7.90 -4.38
C ALA A 15 4.93 -6.85 -3.97
N THR A 16 4.84 -5.64 -4.54
CA THR A 16 5.72 -4.50 -4.23
C THR A 16 5.54 -4.06 -2.79
N CYS A 17 4.30 -3.85 -2.33
CA CYS A 17 4.03 -3.49 -0.93
C CYS A 17 4.64 -4.51 0.04
N ARG A 18 4.39 -5.80 -0.19
CA ARG A 18 4.94 -6.89 0.64
C ARG A 18 6.46 -6.92 0.64
N ARG A 19 7.08 -6.71 -0.52
CA ARG A 19 8.54 -6.70 -0.65
C ARG A 19 9.14 -5.55 0.13
N LEU A 20 8.62 -4.34 -0.05
CA LEU A 20 9.08 -3.15 0.65
C LEU A 20 8.89 -3.27 2.16
N ALA A 21 7.77 -3.85 2.62
CA ALA A 21 7.56 -4.07 4.05
C ALA A 21 8.60 -5.02 4.66
N ARG A 22 8.90 -6.14 3.99
CA ARG A 22 9.96 -7.06 4.42
C ARG A 22 11.34 -6.40 4.40
N ASP A 23 11.63 -5.58 3.39
CA ASP A 23 12.91 -4.87 3.28
C ASP A 23 13.05 -3.81 4.39
N ALA A 24 11.99 -3.12 4.79
CA ALA A 24 11.99 -2.22 5.96
C ALA A 24 12.27 -3.00 7.25
N SER A 25 11.55 -4.09 7.47
CA SER A 25 11.71 -4.97 8.64
C SER A 25 13.15 -5.51 8.74
N ALA A 26 13.70 -6.04 7.64
CA ALA A 26 15.08 -6.58 7.59
C ALA A 26 16.16 -5.52 7.83
N ARG A 27 15.85 -4.24 7.64
CA ARG A 27 16.75 -3.10 7.89
C ARG A 27 16.51 -2.45 9.25
N GLU A 28 15.65 -3.03 10.09
CA GLU A 28 15.22 -2.46 11.38
C GLU A 28 14.73 -1.00 11.25
N GLN A 29 14.10 -0.68 10.11
CA GLN A 29 13.64 0.67 9.80
C GLN A 29 12.12 0.74 9.89
N ALA A 30 11.59 1.80 10.48
CA ALA A 30 10.16 2.10 10.43
C ALA A 30 9.66 2.20 8.97
N GLY A 31 8.62 1.44 8.64
CA GLY A 31 7.97 1.42 7.32
C GLY A 31 6.58 2.06 7.38
N TYR A 32 6.27 2.86 6.36
CA TYR A 32 4.94 3.44 6.15
C TYR A 32 4.55 3.22 4.69
N VAL A 33 3.40 2.59 4.44
CA VAL A 33 2.88 2.27 3.11
C VAL A 33 1.49 2.86 2.93
N ALA A 34 1.36 3.81 2.01
CA ALA A 34 0.08 4.24 1.49
C ALA A 34 -0.29 3.34 0.30
N ALA A 35 -1.31 2.49 0.46
CA ALA A 35 -1.75 1.53 -0.54
C ALA A 35 -3.00 2.08 -1.25
N VAL A 36 -2.85 2.48 -2.51
CA VAL A 36 -3.90 3.10 -3.32
C VAL A 36 -4.50 2.07 -4.28
N ASP A 37 -5.82 1.98 -4.33
CA ASP A 37 -6.57 1.28 -5.38
C ASP A 37 -7.86 2.03 -5.75
N LEU A 38 -8.62 1.56 -6.73
CA LEU A 38 -9.78 2.28 -7.28
C LEU A 38 -10.88 2.53 -6.23
N ALA A 39 -11.20 1.51 -5.44
CA ALA A 39 -12.30 1.51 -4.49
C ALA A 39 -12.00 0.58 -3.29
N PRO A 40 -12.72 0.73 -2.17
CA PRO A 40 -12.66 -0.24 -1.07
C PRO A 40 -12.88 -1.66 -1.57
N SER A 41 -12.01 -2.59 -1.16
CA SER A 41 -12.09 -3.99 -1.56
C SER A 41 -11.44 -4.87 -0.50
N SER A 42 -11.95 -6.10 -0.36
CA SER A 42 -11.39 -7.08 0.58
C SER A 42 -9.92 -7.39 0.29
N ALA A 43 -9.51 -7.36 -0.97
CA ALA A 43 -8.12 -7.60 -1.36
C ALA A 43 -7.17 -6.50 -0.85
N LEU A 44 -7.62 -5.24 -0.81
CA LEU A 44 -6.84 -4.15 -0.23
C LEU A 44 -6.84 -4.21 1.30
N ASP A 45 -7.96 -4.56 1.91
CA ASP A 45 -8.07 -4.75 3.37
C ASP A 45 -7.12 -5.87 3.84
N GLU A 46 -7.14 -7.04 3.17
CA GLU A 46 -6.22 -8.15 3.41
C GLU A 46 -4.76 -7.73 3.28
N LEU A 47 -4.41 -6.93 2.26
CA LEU A 47 -3.04 -6.43 2.12
C LEU A 47 -2.66 -5.51 3.29
N VAL A 48 -3.54 -4.60 3.69
CA VAL A 48 -3.27 -3.67 4.80
C VAL A 48 -3.00 -4.43 6.11
N ASP A 49 -3.79 -5.47 6.40
CA ASP A 49 -3.59 -6.30 7.58
C ASP A 49 -2.26 -7.07 7.51
N GLU A 50 -1.93 -7.66 6.36
CA GLU A 50 -0.62 -8.32 6.17
C GLU A 50 0.57 -7.38 6.37
N LEU A 51 0.47 -6.12 5.92
CA LEU A 51 1.54 -5.13 6.08
C LEU A 51 1.70 -4.74 7.56
N ARG A 52 0.59 -4.61 8.29
CA ARG A 52 0.59 -4.33 9.73
C ARG A 52 1.20 -5.49 10.52
N ASP A 53 0.89 -6.73 10.15
CA ASP A 53 1.50 -7.93 10.75
C ASP A 53 3.03 -7.98 10.53
N LEU A 54 3.52 -7.37 9.46
CA LEU A 54 4.96 -7.19 9.19
C LEU A 54 5.59 -6.01 9.95
N GLY A 55 4.84 -5.33 10.83
CA GLY A 55 5.31 -4.19 11.61
C GLY A 55 5.38 -2.88 10.83
N VAL A 56 4.70 -2.80 9.68
CA VAL A 56 4.65 -1.59 8.84
C VAL A 56 3.32 -0.88 9.05
N GLU A 57 3.37 0.44 9.20
CA GLU A 57 2.16 1.25 9.24
C GLU A 57 1.56 1.33 7.83
N ALA A 58 0.33 0.85 7.67
CA ALA A 58 -0.35 0.81 6.38
C ALA A 58 -1.63 1.65 6.38
N LEU A 59 -1.73 2.52 5.38
CA LEU A 59 -2.85 3.42 5.12
C LEU A 59 -3.51 3.05 3.78
N PRO A 60 -4.74 2.50 3.77
CA PRO A 60 -5.49 2.34 2.54
C PRO A 60 -5.99 3.70 2.04
N LEU A 61 -5.87 3.92 0.74
CA LEU A 61 -6.37 5.09 0.03
C LEU A 61 -7.13 4.65 -1.23
N TYR A 62 -8.08 5.47 -1.65
CA TYR A 62 -8.97 5.12 -2.75
C TYR A 62 -9.01 6.24 -3.78
N GLY A 63 -8.75 5.91 -5.05
CA GLY A 63 -8.81 6.87 -6.13
C GLY A 63 -8.47 6.26 -7.48
N ASP A 64 -9.17 6.71 -8.51
CA ASP A 64 -8.87 6.35 -9.90
C ASP A 64 -7.69 7.17 -10.41
N MET A 65 -6.50 6.56 -10.49
CA MET A 65 -5.29 7.23 -10.97
C MET A 65 -5.35 7.58 -12.48
N GLY A 66 -6.36 7.12 -13.22
CA GLY A 66 -6.67 7.56 -14.57
C GLY A 66 -7.47 8.87 -14.64
N ALA A 67 -8.13 9.28 -13.55
CA ALA A 67 -8.84 10.55 -13.45
C ALA A 67 -7.88 11.69 -13.09
N THR A 68 -8.02 12.85 -13.73
CA THR A 68 -7.07 13.96 -13.56
C THR A 68 -7.05 14.57 -12.16
N ASP A 69 -8.15 14.51 -11.41
CA ASP A 69 -8.31 15.15 -10.10
C ASP A 69 -8.10 14.19 -8.92
N ALA A 70 -8.24 12.88 -9.13
CA ALA A 70 -8.13 11.89 -8.06
C ALA A 70 -6.72 11.80 -7.43
N PRO A 71 -5.60 11.88 -8.17
CA PRO A 71 -4.26 11.88 -7.57
C PRO A 71 -4.02 12.99 -6.54
N ALA A 72 -4.74 14.11 -6.61
CA ALA A 72 -4.61 15.20 -5.64
C ALA A 72 -5.38 14.95 -4.33
N ARG A 73 -6.15 13.87 -4.24
CA ARG A 73 -7.00 13.51 -3.09
C ARG A 73 -6.52 12.25 -2.36
N VAL A 74 -5.42 11.64 -2.83
CA VAL A 74 -4.73 10.51 -2.21
C VAL A 74 -3.39 10.95 -1.64
#